data_AF-A0A0G1XUV6-F1
#
_entry.id   AF-A0A0G1XUV6-F1
#
_cell.length_a   1.000
_cell.length_b   1.000
_cell.length_c   1.000
_cell.angle_alpha   90.00
_cell.angle_beta   90.00
_cell.angle_gamma   90.00
#
_symmetry.space_group_name_H-M   'P 1'
#
loop_
_entity.id
_entity.type
_entity.pdbx_description
1 polymer ?
#
loop_
_entity_poly.entity_id
_entity_poly.type
_entity_poly.pdbx_seq_one_letter_code
_entity_poly.pdbx_strand_id
1 'polypeptide(L)'
;MFPTPWEGNWTTVTGRYLNDEKTIGRSSIHVVNGGTNNTGEKDNYAKMRFGLTSTLLGGGYFGFDYGTARHNDLWYYDEYDADIGTPVNGPTNVLNPSNKTITSSVWQRDFSGGKVIVNATNEAKRVQLNGEYEHLRGTQDPLTNSGRIVSSVRVNPQDGVVLLRRTEELFDASFVNGSFVRIFDGNGDVKRNGFFSFDGHGQGGENIIRYDLDRDGKREWIVAGESRVDLYDDDGTLYKSFYPYTPAYHLGVNIAVGDLERDGSVEIVTGTENGGGPQLRIFNKDGNLIHPGFFAYDTAFRGGVNVAIGDLNGDGTNEIIAGAGVGGGPHVRVFNKDGRVINPGFFAYDPAFRGGVNVAVGDVNGDGIGDIITGPGRGGAPEMRIFDKDGHRSKSFMAFSASDRSGVEVLATDFDGDGLFEPIGMSNAPFGL
;
A
#
# COMPACT_ATOMS: atom_id res chain seq x y z
N MET A 1 20.36 17.95 -29.23
CA MET A 1 20.22 16.52 -29.59
C MET A 1 20.63 15.73 -28.35
N PHE A 2 20.00 14.59 -28.01
CA PHE A 2 20.47 13.78 -26.88
C PHE A 2 20.60 12.30 -27.25
N PRO A 3 21.81 11.72 -27.20
CA PRO A 3 23.10 12.42 -27.10
C PRO A 3 23.40 13.25 -28.36
N THR A 4 24.37 14.17 -28.29
CA THR A 4 24.86 14.82 -29.52
C THR A 4 25.81 13.89 -30.30
N PRO A 5 25.92 14.01 -31.64
CA PRO A 5 26.68 13.04 -32.45
C PRO A 5 28.17 12.98 -32.13
N TRP A 6 28.75 14.08 -31.64
CA TRP A 6 30.16 14.18 -31.29
C TRP A 6 30.48 13.71 -29.86
N GLU A 7 29.48 13.57 -29.00
CA GLU A 7 29.65 12.99 -27.65
C GLU A 7 29.63 11.44 -27.69
N GLY A 8 29.03 10.88 -28.73
CA GLY A 8 28.95 9.45 -28.99
C GLY A 8 27.51 8.94 -29.01
N ASN A 9 27.36 7.62 -28.84
CA ASN A 9 26.04 7.00 -28.73
C ASN A 9 25.53 7.05 -27.27
N TRP A 10 24.26 6.67 -27.09
CA TRP A 10 23.60 6.69 -25.79
C TRP A 10 24.37 5.88 -24.73
N THR A 11 24.85 4.69 -25.10
CA THR A 11 25.62 3.83 -24.19
C THR A 11 26.86 4.54 -23.65
N THR A 12 27.61 5.21 -24.53
CA THR A 12 28.84 5.92 -24.14
C THR A 12 28.55 7.14 -23.28
N VAL A 13 27.57 7.96 -23.66
CA VAL A 13 27.26 9.21 -22.97
C VAL A 13 26.62 8.95 -21.60
N THR A 14 25.59 8.11 -21.55
CA THR A 14 24.93 7.73 -20.28
C THR A 14 25.88 6.93 -19.38
N GLY A 15 26.70 6.05 -19.95
CA GLY A 15 27.69 5.29 -19.20
C GLY A 15 28.78 6.17 -18.58
N ARG A 16 29.21 7.24 -19.26
CA ARG A 16 30.14 8.24 -18.71
C ARG A 16 29.48 9.01 -17.57
N TYR A 17 28.31 9.59 -17.85
CA TYR A 17 27.50 10.33 -16.88
C TYR A 17 27.30 9.58 -15.56
N LEU A 18 26.88 8.31 -15.62
CA LEU A 18 26.63 7.49 -14.42
C LEU A 18 27.90 7.09 -13.65
N ASN A 19 29.08 7.26 -14.24
CA ASN A 19 30.38 6.96 -13.62
C ASN A 19 31.22 8.21 -13.34
N ASP A 20 30.73 9.41 -13.64
CA ASP A 20 31.53 10.64 -13.58
C ASP A 20 32.03 10.92 -12.16
N GLU A 21 31.18 10.81 -11.12
CA GLU A 21 31.61 11.01 -9.72
C GLU A 21 32.73 10.07 -9.28
N LYS A 22 32.68 8.80 -9.70
CA LYS A 22 33.74 7.82 -9.46
C LYS A 22 35.04 8.23 -10.18
N THR A 23 34.90 8.82 -11.36
CA THR A 23 36.03 9.26 -12.18
C THR A 23 36.67 10.53 -11.62
N ILE A 24 35.87 11.49 -11.14
CA ILE A 24 36.35 12.78 -10.61
C ILE A 24 36.66 12.75 -9.11
N GLY A 25 36.23 11.70 -8.39
CA GLY A 25 36.53 11.48 -6.97
C GLY A 25 35.80 12.41 -5.99
N ARG A 26 34.70 13.03 -6.41
CA ARG A 26 33.87 13.94 -5.58
C ARG A 26 32.42 13.95 -6.05
N SER A 27 31.53 14.36 -5.16
CA SER A 27 30.13 14.60 -5.52
C SER A 27 30.00 15.78 -6.49
N SER A 28 29.09 15.67 -7.44
CA SER A 28 28.81 16.72 -8.43
C SER A 28 27.32 16.86 -8.71
N ILE A 29 26.93 18.10 -9.00
CA ILE A 29 25.62 18.37 -9.60
C ILE A 29 25.76 18.17 -11.10
N HIS A 30 24.98 17.25 -11.66
CA HIS A 30 24.94 17.03 -13.10
C HIS A 30 23.77 17.76 -13.70
N VAL A 31 24.01 18.53 -14.76
CA VAL A 31 22.98 19.13 -15.58
C VAL A 31 23.16 18.59 -16.99
N VAL A 32 22.18 17.84 -17.47
CA VAL A 32 22.14 17.24 -18.80
C VAL A 32 21.19 18.06 -19.66
N ASN A 33 21.67 18.56 -20.79
CA ASN A 33 20.83 19.32 -21.70
C ASN A 33 20.63 18.56 -23.01
N GLY A 34 19.37 18.23 -23.30
CA GLY A 34 18.95 17.72 -24.60
C GLY A 34 18.54 18.86 -25.53
N GLY A 35 18.34 18.55 -26.81
CA GLY A 35 17.77 19.56 -27.69
C GLY A 35 17.34 19.07 -29.04
N THR A 36 16.71 19.95 -29.81
CA THR A 36 16.05 19.58 -31.06
C THR A 36 16.98 19.42 -32.25
N ASN A 37 18.26 19.80 -32.10
CA ASN A 37 19.26 19.89 -33.20
C ASN A 37 19.00 21.10 -34.10
N ASN A 38 18.70 22.23 -33.47
CA ASN A 38 18.42 23.51 -34.11
C ASN A 38 17.21 23.47 -35.07
N THR A 39 16.25 22.55 -34.83
CA THR A 39 15.02 22.43 -35.62
C THR A 39 13.85 23.17 -34.97
N GLY A 40 13.88 23.35 -33.65
CA GLY A 40 12.77 23.94 -32.90
C GLY A 40 11.58 23.00 -32.69
N GLU A 41 11.74 21.70 -32.96
CA GLU A 41 10.72 20.65 -32.73
C GLU A 41 10.48 20.39 -31.23
N LYS A 42 9.96 21.41 -30.52
CA LYS A 42 9.70 21.34 -29.08
C LYS A 42 8.68 20.24 -28.71
N ASP A 43 7.79 19.89 -29.61
CA ASP A 43 6.72 18.88 -29.39
C ASP A 43 7.21 17.45 -29.68
N ASN A 44 8.52 17.25 -29.86
CA ASN A 44 9.11 15.93 -29.91
C ASN A 44 9.25 15.35 -28.49
N TYR A 45 8.10 15.04 -27.88
CA TYR A 45 8.00 14.57 -26.49
C TYR A 45 8.79 13.29 -26.25
N ALA A 46 8.83 12.38 -27.24
CA ALA A 46 9.60 11.15 -27.14
C ALA A 46 11.10 11.44 -26.94
N LYS A 47 11.66 12.37 -27.71
CA LYS A 47 13.06 12.78 -27.60
C LYS A 47 13.35 13.52 -26.29
N MET A 48 12.41 14.34 -25.83
CA MET A 48 12.50 15.01 -24.52
C MET A 48 12.53 13.96 -23.39
N ARG A 49 11.54 13.07 -23.34
CA ARG A 49 11.45 11.99 -22.35
C ARG A 49 12.65 11.05 -22.40
N PHE A 50 13.16 10.75 -23.59
CA PHE A 50 14.37 9.94 -23.73
C PHE A 50 15.55 10.56 -22.99
N GLY A 51 15.76 11.88 -23.13
CA GLY A 51 16.80 12.60 -22.38
C GLY A 51 16.53 12.69 -20.88
N LEU A 52 15.29 13.03 -20.50
CA LEU A 52 14.88 13.13 -19.10
C LEU A 52 15.06 11.81 -18.36
N THR A 53 14.46 10.72 -18.86
CA THR A 53 14.53 9.40 -18.22
C THR A 53 15.94 8.82 -18.22
N SER A 54 16.77 9.11 -19.23
CA SER A 54 18.19 8.75 -19.22
C SER A 54 18.95 9.47 -18.11
N THR A 55 18.64 10.75 -17.90
CA THR A 55 19.24 11.56 -16.83
C THR A 55 18.80 11.05 -15.46
N LEU A 56 17.53 10.68 -15.30
CA LEU A 56 16.97 10.15 -14.05
C LEU A 56 17.45 8.71 -13.72
N LEU A 57 18.13 8.01 -14.63
CA LEU A 57 18.91 6.82 -14.25
C LEU A 57 20.04 7.16 -13.26
N GLY A 58 20.49 8.41 -13.24
CA GLY A 58 21.40 8.99 -12.25
C GLY A 58 20.72 10.11 -11.44
N GLY A 59 21.51 10.95 -10.77
CA GLY A 59 21.00 12.06 -9.93
C GLY A 59 21.08 13.44 -10.60
N GLY A 60 20.85 13.53 -11.90
CA GLY A 60 21.05 14.76 -12.68
C GLY A 60 19.76 15.55 -12.91
N TYR A 61 19.92 16.83 -13.23
CA TYR A 61 18.86 17.71 -13.71
C TYR A 61 18.84 17.70 -15.24
N PHE A 62 17.66 17.74 -15.84
CA PHE A 62 17.52 17.71 -17.29
C PHE A 62 16.88 18.99 -17.83
N GLY A 63 17.38 19.48 -18.95
CA GLY A 63 16.76 20.54 -19.75
C GLY A 63 16.59 20.10 -21.20
N PHE A 64 15.67 20.74 -21.93
CA PHE A 64 15.46 20.49 -23.36
C PHE A 64 15.21 21.79 -24.12
N ASP A 65 16.03 22.04 -25.16
CA ASP A 65 16.00 23.31 -25.88
C ASP A 65 16.23 23.19 -27.40
N TYR A 66 16.41 24.34 -28.06
CA TYR A 66 16.63 24.42 -29.50
C TYR A 66 17.90 23.69 -29.92
N GLY A 67 19.01 23.85 -29.19
CA GLY A 67 20.27 23.14 -29.41
C GLY A 67 21.46 24.09 -29.43
N THR A 68 22.54 23.68 -30.08
CA THR A 68 23.83 24.37 -29.99
C THR A 68 23.84 25.80 -30.54
N ALA A 69 22.85 26.19 -31.35
CA ALA A 69 22.73 27.55 -31.83
C ALA A 69 22.07 28.49 -30.80
N ARG A 70 21.30 27.95 -29.85
CA ARG A 70 20.46 28.72 -28.92
C ARG A 70 20.01 27.87 -27.72
N HIS A 71 20.23 28.40 -26.51
CA HIS A 71 19.90 27.73 -25.23
C HIS A 71 18.96 28.56 -24.33
N ASN A 72 18.22 29.54 -24.87
CA ASN A 72 17.36 30.43 -24.09
C ASN A 72 15.86 30.09 -24.20
N ASP A 73 15.56 28.86 -24.59
CA ASP A 73 14.20 28.36 -24.74
C ASP A 73 13.65 27.89 -23.39
N LEU A 74 12.50 28.42 -22.99
CA LEU A 74 11.82 28.08 -21.73
C LEU A 74 10.74 27.02 -21.96
N TRP A 75 11.07 25.97 -22.73
CA TRP A 75 10.09 24.93 -23.01
C TRP A 75 9.79 24.13 -21.75
N TYR A 76 8.50 23.93 -21.53
CA TYR A 76 7.99 23.30 -20.33
C TYR A 76 7.25 22.02 -20.69
N TYR A 77 7.39 21.01 -19.84
CA TYR A 77 6.84 19.69 -20.07
C TYR A 77 6.13 19.16 -18.82
N ASP A 78 4.98 18.51 -18.99
CA ASP A 78 4.18 17.92 -17.91
C ASP A 78 5.04 16.99 -17.01
N GLU A 79 6.06 16.33 -17.59
CA GLU A 79 7.00 15.48 -16.87
C GLU A 79 7.88 16.21 -15.83
N TYR A 80 8.05 17.53 -15.94
CA TYR A 80 8.84 18.32 -14.98
C TYR A 80 8.11 18.58 -13.66
N ASP A 81 6.77 18.52 -13.66
CA ASP A 81 5.93 18.63 -12.45
C ASP A 81 5.80 17.31 -11.69
N ALA A 82 6.28 16.21 -12.26
CA ALA A 82 6.10 14.89 -11.68
C ALA A 82 6.95 14.72 -10.40
N ASP A 83 6.29 14.70 -9.24
CA ASP A 83 6.92 14.27 -7.99
C ASP A 83 6.96 12.73 -7.93
N ILE A 84 8.12 12.17 -8.26
CA ILE A 84 8.39 10.73 -8.13
C ILE A 84 9.19 10.40 -6.88
N GLY A 85 9.52 11.38 -6.03
CA GLY A 85 10.24 11.18 -4.78
C GLY A 85 11.73 10.86 -4.90
N THR A 86 12.29 10.15 -3.92
CA THR A 86 13.74 9.89 -3.81
C THR A 86 14.13 8.55 -4.43
N PRO A 87 15.37 8.40 -4.96
CA PRO A 87 15.78 7.14 -5.57
C PRO A 87 15.87 5.99 -4.57
N VAL A 88 15.23 4.85 -4.88
CA VAL A 88 15.24 3.63 -4.05
C VAL A 88 16.40 2.71 -4.41
N ASN A 89 16.74 2.64 -5.70
CA ASN A 89 17.80 1.79 -6.20
C ASN A 89 18.63 2.48 -7.30
N GLY A 90 19.72 1.81 -7.71
CA GLY A 90 20.46 2.17 -8.91
C GLY A 90 19.77 1.70 -10.19
N PRO A 91 20.25 2.16 -11.37
CA PRO A 91 19.67 1.78 -12.65
C PRO A 91 19.76 0.27 -12.88
N THR A 92 18.67 -0.32 -13.37
CA THR A 92 18.55 -1.76 -13.60
C THR A 92 18.16 -2.05 -15.05
N ASN A 93 18.82 -3.01 -15.67
CA ASN A 93 18.49 -3.48 -17.02
C ASN A 93 17.27 -4.40 -16.96
N VAL A 94 16.17 -3.98 -17.58
CA VAL A 94 14.89 -4.69 -17.53
C VAL A 94 14.95 -6.02 -18.28
N LEU A 95 15.67 -6.06 -19.41
CA LEU A 95 15.73 -7.25 -20.28
C LEU A 95 16.77 -8.27 -19.81
N ASN A 96 17.77 -7.82 -19.03
CA ASN A 96 18.77 -8.69 -18.41
C ASN A 96 19.24 -8.11 -17.07
N PRO A 97 18.51 -8.33 -15.96
CA PRO A 97 18.79 -7.73 -14.66
C PRO A 97 20.18 -8.04 -14.07
N SER A 98 20.81 -9.14 -14.52
CA SER A 98 22.16 -9.52 -14.13
C SER A 98 23.24 -8.60 -14.74
N ASN A 99 22.95 -7.97 -15.87
CA ASN A 99 23.87 -7.05 -16.53
C ASN A 99 23.80 -5.66 -15.89
N LYS A 100 24.87 -5.30 -15.16
CA LYS A 100 25.02 -3.97 -14.53
C LYS A 100 25.73 -2.95 -15.40
N THR A 101 26.23 -3.34 -16.57
CA THR A 101 26.91 -2.45 -17.51
C THR A 101 25.88 -1.79 -18.42
N ILE A 102 25.91 -0.46 -18.49
CA ILE A 102 25.06 0.31 -19.41
C ILE A 102 25.32 -0.15 -20.85
N THR A 103 24.25 -0.57 -21.52
CA THR A 103 24.22 -0.98 -22.93
C THR A 103 22.91 -0.53 -23.56
N SER A 104 22.82 -0.52 -24.89
CA SER A 104 21.55 -0.31 -25.60
C SER A 104 20.55 -1.43 -25.25
N SER A 105 19.69 -1.13 -24.28
CA SER A 105 18.67 -2.00 -23.69
C SER A 105 17.54 -1.13 -23.15
N VAL A 106 16.57 -1.75 -22.48
CA VAL A 106 15.61 -1.05 -21.64
C VAL A 106 16.15 -0.98 -20.22
N TRP A 107 16.24 0.23 -19.68
CA TRP A 107 16.71 0.49 -18.33
C TRP A 107 15.63 1.19 -17.53
N GLN A 108 15.60 0.93 -16.22
CA GLN A 108 14.69 1.58 -15.29
C GLN A 108 15.42 2.04 -14.04
N ARG A 109 14.76 2.92 -13.28
CA ARG A 109 15.13 3.23 -11.90
C ARG A 109 13.88 3.47 -11.06
N ASP A 110 13.87 2.91 -9.86
CA ASP A 110 12.80 3.07 -8.87
C ASP A 110 13.04 4.29 -8.00
N PHE A 111 11.94 4.98 -7.70
CA PHE A 111 11.86 6.07 -6.74
C PHE A 111 10.72 5.82 -5.74
N SER A 112 10.69 6.54 -4.62
CA SER A 112 9.70 6.32 -3.56
C SER A 112 8.26 6.57 -4.02
N GLY A 113 8.04 7.56 -4.88
CA GLY A 113 6.74 7.93 -5.46
C GLY A 113 6.59 7.55 -6.94
N GLY A 114 7.48 6.73 -7.51
CA GLY A 114 7.39 6.39 -8.93
C GLY A 114 8.54 5.61 -9.53
N LYS A 115 8.59 5.61 -10.86
CA LYS A 115 9.62 4.93 -11.64
C LYS A 115 9.83 5.65 -12.96
N VAL A 116 11.07 5.62 -13.44
CA VAL A 116 11.40 5.98 -14.82
C VAL A 116 11.84 4.76 -15.60
N ILE A 117 11.47 4.70 -16.87
CA ILE A 117 11.91 3.66 -17.81
C ILE A 117 12.38 4.35 -19.09
N VAL A 118 13.55 3.98 -19.57
CA VAL A 118 14.11 4.44 -20.85
C VAL A 118 14.33 3.24 -21.78
N ASN A 119 13.87 3.36 -23.02
CA ASN A 119 14.12 2.36 -24.06
C ASN A 119 15.19 2.88 -25.02
N ALA A 120 16.45 2.52 -24.77
CA ALA A 120 17.58 2.90 -25.61
C ALA A 120 17.77 1.98 -26.84
N THR A 121 16.78 1.15 -27.17
CA THR A 121 16.82 0.27 -28.34
C THR A 121 16.11 0.90 -29.55
N ASN A 122 16.23 0.27 -30.71
CA ASN A 122 15.57 0.70 -31.95
C ASN A 122 14.21 0.03 -32.16
N GLU A 123 13.68 -0.68 -31.17
CA GLU A 123 12.39 -1.36 -31.24
C GLU A 123 11.52 -1.02 -30.02
N ALA A 124 10.21 -0.97 -30.20
CA ALA A 124 9.31 -0.81 -29.07
C ALA A 124 9.39 -2.05 -28.17
N LYS A 125 9.44 -1.83 -26.85
CA LYS A 125 9.49 -2.92 -25.87
C LYS A 125 8.32 -2.79 -24.90
N ARG A 126 7.70 -3.92 -24.58
CA ARG A 126 6.73 -4.01 -23.48
C ARG A 126 7.51 -4.38 -22.22
N VAL A 127 7.37 -3.56 -21.20
CA VAL A 127 7.95 -3.78 -19.88
C VAL A 127 6.84 -4.21 -18.94
N GLN A 128 7.00 -5.38 -18.33
CA GLN A 128 6.17 -5.80 -17.22
C GLN A 128 6.60 -5.03 -15.96
N LEU A 129 5.65 -4.42 -15.27
CA LEU A 129 5.91 -3.69 -14.03
C LEU A 129 5.73 -4.64 -12.84
N ASN A 130 6.42 -4.33 -11.75
CA ASN A 130 6.32 -5.05 -10.47
C ASN A 130 5.15 -4.55 -9.60
N GLY A 131 4.11 -3.99 -10.22
CA GLY A 131 2.96 -3.42 -9.56
C GLY A 131 2.10 -2.58 -10.52
N GLU A 132 1.04 -1.97 -10.00
CA GLU A 132 0.27 -0.97 -10.72
C GLU A 132 0.91 0.41 -10.58
N TYR A 133 1.06 1.10 -11.70
CA TYR A 133 1.57 2.46 -11.76
C TYR A 133 0.61 3.31 -12.59
N GLU A 134 0.55 4.60 -12.30
CA GLU A 134 -0.21 5.54 -13.11
C GLU A 134 0.74 6.22 -14.11
N HIS A 135 0.31 6.31 -15.36
CA HIS A 135 0.87 7.30 -16.26
C HIS A 135 0.63 8.70 -15.69
N LEU A 136 1.54 9.65 -15.93
CA LEU A 136 1.26 11.06 -15.66
C LEU A 136 -0.06 11.47 -16.33
N ARG A 137 -0.75 12.45 -15.76
CA ARG A 137 -1.92 13.06 -16.40
C ARG A 137 -1.49 14.38 -17.04
N GLY A 138 -1.16 14.32 -18.33
CA GLY A 138 -0.64 15.45 -19.08
C GLY A 138 -1.60 15.92 -20.17
N THR A 139 -1.44 17.16 -20.61
CA THR A 139 -2.20 17.73 -21.74
C THR A 139 -1.39 17.76 -23.03
N GLN A 140 -0.06 17.67 -22.96
CA GLN A 140 0.83 17.82 -24.11
C GLN A 140 0.96 16.53 -24.93
N ASP A 141 1.08 15.38 -24.26
CA ASP A 141 1.08 14.05 -24.88
C ASP A 141 0.13 13.10 -24.12
N PRO A 142 -1.20 13.24 -24.30
CA PRO A 142 -2.19 12.46 -23.55
C PRO A 142 -2.20 10.97 -23.92
N LEU A 143 -1.51 10.56 -25.00
CA LEU A 143 -1.35 9.14 -25.34
C LEU A 143 -0.37 8.46 -24.38
N THR A 144 0.74 9.13 -24.06
CA THR A 144 1.72 8.63 -23.08
C THR A 144 1.30 9.04 -21.67
N ASN A 145 0.91 10.29 -21.46
CA ASN A 145 0.52 10.85 -20.16
C ASN A 145 -1.01 10.84 -20.01
N SER A 146 -1.57 9.64 -20.06
CA SER A 146 -3.02 9.41 -20.09
C SER A 146 -3.72 9.40 -18.72
N GLY A 147 -2.98 9.38 -17.61
CA GLY A 147 -3.53 9.12 -16.28
C GLY A 147 -4.05 7.67 -16.08
N ARG A 148 -3.77 6.76 -17.02
CA ARG A 148 -4.22 5.36 -16.91
C ARG A 148 -3.32 4.60 -15.96
N ILE A 149 -3.94 3.73 -15.18
CA ILE A 149 -3.25 2.76 -14.32
C ILE A 149 -2.88 1.54 -15.16
N VAL A 150 -1.63 1.11 -15.05
CA VAL A 150 -1.03 0.05 -15.86
C VAL A 150 -0.15 -0.86 -15.01
N SER A 151 -0.18 -2.16 -15.32
CA SER A 151 0.78 -3.17 -14.80
C SER A 151 1.82 -3.60 -15.83
N SER A 152 1.69 -3.10 -17.07
CA SER A 152 2.72 -3.18 -18.11
C SER A 152 2.67 -1.95 -18.99
N VAL A 153 3.82 -1.49 -19.46
CA VAL A 153 3.92 -0.31 -20.33
C VAL A 153 4.65 -0.65 -21.62
N ARG A 154 4.16 -0.14 -22.76
CA ARG A 154 4.87 -0.21 -24.04
C ARG A 154 5.66 1.07 -24.22
N VAL A 155 6.99 0.97 -24.21
CA VAL A 155 7.89 2.11 -24.43
C VAL A 155 8.39 2.06 -25.87
N ASN A 156 8.17 3.14 -26.63
CA ASN A 156 8.62 3.26 -28.01
C ASN A 156 10.16 3.24 -28.11
N PRO A 157 10.74 2.97 -29.29
CA PRO A 157 12.18 3.10 -29.49
C PRO A 157 12.64 4.52 -29.18
N GLN A 158 13.79 4.66 -28.50
CA GLN A 158 14.41 5.96 -28.21
C GLN A 158 13.44 6.95 -27.54
N ASP A 159 12.64 6.43 -26.60
CA ASP A 159 11.67 7.15 -25.78
C ASP A 159 11.85 6.73 -24.31
N GLY A 160 11.21 7.46 -23.40
CA GLY A 160 11.08 7.09 -22.00
C GLY A 160 9.66 7.27 -21.50
N VAL A 161 9.41 6.82 -20.28
CA VAL A 161 8.17 7.09 -19.56
C VAL A 161 8.48 7.34 -18.09
N VAL A 162 7.77 8.31 -17.51
CA VAL A 162 7.71 8.56 -16.08
C VAL A 162 6.37 8.03 -15.58
N LEU A 163 6.41 7.23 -14.52
CA LEU A 163 5.25 6.58 -13.95
C LEU A 163 5.17 6.93 -12.46
N LEU A 164 3.99 7.31 -12.00
CA LEU A 164 3.73 7.58 -10.59
C LEU A 164 3.37 6.27 -9.89
N ARG A 165 3.94 6.09 -8.72
CA ARG A 165 3.49 5.14 -7.72
C ARG A 165 2.69 5.97 -6.74
N ARG A 166 1.36 5.90 -6.81
CA ARG A 166 0.54 6.50 -5.75
C ARG A 166 0.68 5.61 -4.52
N THR A 167 1.70 5.89 -3.73
CA THR A 167 1.80 5.41 -2.36
C THR A 167 0.70 6.12 -1.60
N GLU A 168 -0.33 5.38 -1.24
CA GLU A 168 -1.34 5.89 -0.33
C GLU A 168 -1.29 5.05 0.91
N GLU A 169 -1.03 5.75 1.99
CA GLU A 169 -0.97 5.19 3.32
C GLU A 169 -2.40 4.93 3.76
N LEU A 170 -2.63 3.72 4.28
CA LEU A 170 -3.87 3.38 4.97
C LEU A 170 -3.70 3.83 6.42
N PHE A 171 -4.69 4.55 6.92
CA PHE A 171 -4.70 5.08 8.28
C PHE A 171 -5.88 4.52 9.07
N ASP A 172 -5.73 4.60 10.40
CA ASP A 172 -6.78 4.44 11.40
C ASP A 172 -7.38 3.02 11.50
N ALA A 173 -6.86 2.07 10.72
CA ALA A 173 -7.18 0.65 10.83
C ALA A 173 -6.04 -0.26 10.29
N SER A 174 -6.07 -1.56 10.64
CA SER A 174 -4.95 -2.49 10.41
C SER A 174 -4.85 -3.02 8.99
N PHE A 175 -3.68 -2.88 8.37
CA PHE A 175 -3.37 -3.50 7.09
C PHE A 175 -2.21 -4.49 7.20
N VAL A 176 -2.26 -5.53 6.37
CA VAL A 176 -1.17 -6.49 6.24
C VAL A 176 -0.15 -5.94 5.26
N ASN A 177 1.09 -5.73 5.71
CA ASN A 177 2.15 -5.13 4.91
C ASN A 177 2.51 -6.00 3.68
N GLY A 178 2.56 -5.40 2.49
CA GLY A 178 2.83 -6.08 1.23
C GLY A 178 1.60 -6.64 0.51
N SER A 179 0.39 -6.43 1.03
CA SER A 179 -0.86 -6.91 0.43
C SER A 179 -1.32 -6.02 -0.71
N PHE A 180 -2.00 -6.60 -1.70
CA PHE A 180 -2.72 -5.82 -2.72
C PHE A 180 -4.08 -5.40 -2.18
N VAL A 181 -4.33 -4.09 -2.18
CA VAL A 181 -5.46 -3.38 -1.59
C VAL A 181 -6.38 -2.92 -2.71
N ARG A 182 -7.70 -2.99 -2.51
CA ARG A 182 -8.73 -2.30 -3.32
C ARG A 182 -9.72 -1.58 -2.42
N ILE A 183 -10.13 -0.39 -2.84
CA ILE A 183 -11.05 0.47 -2.08
C ILE A 183 -12.39 0.53 -2.80
N PHE A 184 -13.46 0.30 -2.06
CA PHE A 184 -14.83 0.28 -2.54
C PHE A 184 -15.64 1.39 -1.84
N ASP A 185 -16.76 1.78 -2.43
CA ASP A 185 -17.78 2.55 -1.73
C ASP A 185 -18.73 1.62 -0.95
N GLY A 186 -19.68 2.18 -0.19
CA GLY A 186 -20.70 1.42 0.54
C GLY A 186 -21.66 0.60 -0.35
N ASN A 187 -21.64 0.79 -1.68
CA ASN A 187 -22.39 -0.03 -2.63
C ASN A 187 -21.58 -1.22 -3.18
N GLY A 188 -20.26 -1.23 -2.98
CA GLY A 188 -19.35 -2.22 -3.55
C GLY A 188 -18.79 -1.83 -4.92
N ASP A 189 -19.03 -0.58 -5.36
CA ASP A 189 -18.40 -0.05 -6.56
C ASP A 189 -16.96 0.36 -6.24
N VAL A 190 -16.05 0.12 -7.20
CA VAL A 190 -14.62 0.41 -7.01
C VAL A 190 -14.42 1.93 -6.96
N LYS A 191 -14.24 2.48 -5.76
CA LYS A 191 -13.85 3.89 -5.52
C LYS A 191 -12.41 4.10 -6.01
N ARG A 192 -11.56 3.08 -5.86
CA ARG A 192 -10.17 3.14 -6.28
C ARG A 192 -9.62 1.82 -6.80
N ASN A 193 -8.94 1.89 -7.96
CA ASN A 193 -8.12 0.78 -8.45
C ASN A 193 -6.97 0.48 -7.47
N GLY A 194 -6.56 -0.78 -7.44
CA GLY A 194 -5.79 -1.30 -6.32
C GLY A 194 -4.32 -0.86 -6.27
N PHE A 195 -3.72 -0.98 -5.09
CA PHE A 195 -2.31 -0.66 -4.85
C PHE A 195 -1.72 -1.66 -3.86
N PHE A 196 -0.40 -1.71 -3.69
CA PHE A 196 0.21 -2.53 -2.65
C PHE A 196 0.40 -1.71 -1.39
N SER A 197 -0.07 -2.20 -0.25
CA SER A 197 0.28 -1.64 1.05
C SER A 197 1.78 -1.87 1.28
N PHE A 198 2.49 -0.82 1.68
CA PHE A 198 3.90 -0.91 2.03
C PHE A 198 4.22 0.10 3.14
N ASP A 199 4.81 -0.39 4.22
CA ASP A 199 5.43 0.43 5.25
C ASP A 199 6.84 -0.10 5.56
N GLY A 200 7.79 0.81 5.73
CA GLY A 200 9.20 0.50 6.01
C GLY A 200 9.49 0.05 7.44
N HIS A 201 8.56 0.25 8.39
CA HIS A 201 8.74 -0.11 9.80
C HIS A 201 8.38 -1.57 10.11
N GLY A 202 7.64 -2.24 9.23
CA GLY A 202 7.29 -3.65 9.37
C GLY A 202 7.87 -4.54 8.27
N GLN A 203 7.98 -5.82 8.56
CA GLN A 203 8.29 -6.85 7.58
C GLN A 203 7.05 -7.17 6.73
N GLY A 204 7.24 -7.84 5.60
CA GLY A 204 6.13 -8.34 4.79
C GLY A 204 5.29 -9.32 5.61
N GLY A 205 3.96 -9.14 5.61
CA GLY A 205 3.02 -9.98 6.36
C GLY A 205 2.71 -9.52 7.79
N GLU A 206 3.43 -8.53 8.32
CA GLU A 206 3.08 -7.95 9.63
C GLU A 206 1.83 -7.06 9.53
N ASN A 207 1.05 -7.03 10.61
CA ASN A 207 -0.11 -6.17 10.76
C ASN A 207 0.35 -4.78 11.23
N ILE A 208 0.01 -3.74 10.46
CA ILE A 208 0.43 -2.37 10.73
C ILE A 208 -0.80 -1.49 10.83
N ILE A 209 -0.83 -0.62 11.84
CA ILE A 209 -1.79 0.48 11.97
C ILE A 209 -1.01 1.79 12.08
N ARG A 210 -1.46 2.81 11.35
CA ARG A 210 -1.11 4.22 11.61
C ARG A 210 -2.27 4.87 12.36
N TYR A 211 -2.08 5.24 13.61
CA TYR A 211 -3.16 5.79 14.45
C TYR A 211 -2.61 6.92 15.32
N ASP A 212 -3.40 7.96 15.56
CA ASP A 212 -3.10 9.04 16.51
C ASP A 212 -3.34 8.53 17.95
N LEU A 213 -2.33 7.88 18.52
CA LEU A 213 -2.43 7.19 19.81
C LEU A 213 -2.48 8.18 20.98
N ASP A 214 -1.83 9.33 20.85
CA ASP A 214 -1.73 10.33 21.92
C ASP A 214 -2.57 11.61 21.69
N ARG A 215 -3.23 11.69 20.54
CA ARG A 215 -4.16 12.76 20.14
C ARG A 215 -3.48 14.11 19.89
N ASP A 216 -2.25 14.09 19.39
CA ASP A 216 -1.53 15.29 19.00
C ASP A 216 -1.80 15.74 17.55
N GLY A 217 -2.58 14.94 16.80
CA GLY A 217 -2.93 15.17 15.40
C GLY A 217 -1.96 14.54 14.41
N LYS A 218 -0.95 13.82 14.89
CA LYS A 218 -0.05 13.00 14.09
C LYS A 218 -0.36 11.52 14.34
N ARG A 219 0.25 10.65 13.55
CA ARG A 219 -0.05 9.21 13.57
C ARG A 219 1.20 8.39 13.78
N GLU A 220 1.17 7.64 14.87
CA GLU A 220 2.18 6.69 15.31
C GLU A 220 2.03 5.37 14.57
N TRP A 221 3.10 4.56 14.56
CA TRP A 221 3.04 3.20 14.04
C TRP A 221 2.80 2.20 15.17
N ILE A 222 1.85 1.31 14.94
CA ILE A 222 1.64 0.09 15.74
C ILE A 222 1.90 -1.09 14.81
N VAL A 223 2.99 -1.82 15.07
CA VAL A 223 3.42 -2.96 14.27
C VAL A 223 3.28 -4.23 15.09
N ALA A 224 2.41 -5.14 14.67
CA ALA A 224 2.23 -6.44 15.29
C ALA A 224 2.87 -7.53 14.45
N GLY A 225 3.84 -8.21 15.06
CA GLY A 225 4.54 -9.36 14.48
C GLY A 225 4.14 -10.67 15.14
N GLU A 226 4.99 -11.70 14.98
CA GLU A 226 4.68 -13.06 15.44
C GLU A 226 4.49 -13.21 16.96
N SER A 227 5.15 -12.35 17.75
CA SER A 227 5.24 -12.51 19.21
C SER A 227 4.96 -11.25 20.03
N ARG A 228 5.15 -10.08 19.41
CA ARG A 228 5.15 -8.78 20.10
C ARG A 228 4.50 -7.70 19.25
N VAL A 229 4.16 -6.62 19.91
CA VAL A 229 3.72 -5.36 19.30
C VAL A 229 4.78 -4.31 19.59
N ASP A 230 5.20 -3.62 18.53
CA ASP A 230 6.18 -2.54 18.53
C ASP A 230 5.44 -1.22 18.25
N LEU A 231 5.67 -0.19 19.09
CA LEU A 231 5.09 1.14 18.98
C LEU A 231 6.17 2.16 18.64
N TYR A 232 5.97 2.88 17.55
CA TYR A 232 6.88 3.92 17.06
C TYR A 232 6.19 5.28 17.11
N ASP A 233 6.96 6.30 17.46
CA ASP A 233 6.53 7.71 17.48
C ASP A 233 6.33 8.23 16.05
N ASP A 234 5.74 9.42 15.88
CA ASP A 234 5.43 10.04 14.58
C ASP A 234 6.66 10.29 13.68
N ASP A 235 7.85 10.30 14.30
CA ASP A 235 9.14 10.41 13.62
C ASP A 235 9.77 9.06 13.23
N GLY A 236 9.10 7.95 13.53
CA GLY A 236 9.58 6.58 13.28
C GLY A 236 10.47 6.00 14.38
N THR A 237 10.62 6.69 15.52
CA THR A 237 11.41 6.19 16.66
C THR A 237 10.63 5.14 17.45
N LEU A 238 11.17 3.92 17.56
CA LEU A 238 10.62 2.90 18.45
C LEU A 238 10.69 3.36 19.91
N TYR A 239 9.56 3.53 20.59
CA TYR A 239 9.51 3.91 22.00
C TYR A 239 9.01 2.79 22.93
N LYS A 240 8.34 1.76 22.39
CA LYS A 240 7.84 0.63 23.20
C LYS A 240 7.78 -0.67 22.41
N SER A 241 8.15 -1.76 23.07
CA SER A 241 7.82 -3.12 22.64
C SER A 241 7.15 -3.86 23.80
N PHE A 242 6.11 -4.65 23.52
CA PHE A 242 5.48 -5.50 24.52
C PHE A 242 4.99 -6.82 23.93
N TYR A 243 4.89 -7.85 24.77
CA TYR A 243 4.48 -9.20 24.38
C TYR A 243 3.04 -9.46 24.84
N PRO A 244 2.03 -9.39 23.97
CA PRO A 244 0.64 -9.43 24.41
C PRO A 244 0.29 -10.71 25.16
N TYR A 245 0.83 -11.86 24.74
CA TYR A 245 0.51 -13.17 25.33
C TYR A 245 1.62 -13.70 26.22
N THR A 246 2.80 -13.94 25.64
CA THR A 246 4.08 -14.23 26.32
C THR A 246 5.23 -14.07 25.30
N PRO A 247 6.49 -13.90 25.73
CA PRO A 247 7.64 -13.95 24.82
C PRO A 247 7.84 -15.28 24.09
N ALA A 248 7.25 -16.38 24.58
CA ALA A 248 7.32 -17.69 23.95
C ALA A 248 6.24 -17.90 22.87
N TYR A 249 5.25 -17.01 22.79
CA TYR A 249 4.22 -17.07 21.77
C TYR A 249 4.76 -16.46 20.48
N HIS A 250 4.68 -17.18 19.36
CA HIS A 250 5.29 -16.80 18.07
C HIS A 250 4.38 -17.16 16.88
N LEU A 251 3.06 -17.09 17.09
CA LEU A 251 2.07 -17.56 16.11
C LEU A 251 1.35 -16.44 15.35
N GLY A 252 1.68 -15.16 15.63
CA GLY A 252 1.04 -14.00 15.02
C GLY A 252 0.09 -13.28 15.97
N VAL A 253 -0.02 -11.97 15.82
CA VAL A 253 -0.86 -11.09 16.63
C VAL A 253 -1.75 -10.25 15.70
N ASN A 254 -3.06 -10.47 15.79
CA ASN A 254 -4.05 -9.58 15.22
C ASN A 254 -4.23 -8.35 16.12
N ILE A 255 -4.42 -7.16 15.55
CA ILE A 255 -4.56 -5.91 16.29
C ILE A 255 -5.73 -5.06 15.78
N ALA A 256 -6.39 -4.37 16.70
CA ALA A 256 -7.31 -3.27 16.44
C ALA A 256 -7.04 -2.15 17.45
N VAL A 257 -7.19 -0.90 17.01
CA VAL A 257 -6.91 0.28 17.84
C VAL A 257 -8.12 1.21 17.78
N GLY A 258 -8.50 1.76 18.94
CA GLY A 258 -9.61 2.70 19.05
C GLY A 258 -9.88 3.09 20.49
N ASP A 259 -10.60 4.19 20.68
CA ASP A 259 -11.08 4.61 22.01
C ASP A 259 -12.34 3.82 22.36
N LEU A 260 -12.22 2.82 23.23
CA LEU A 260 -13.34 1.93 23.54
C LEU A 260 -14.47 2.63 24.30
N GLU A 261 -14.16 3.70 25.01
CA GLU A 261 -15.06 4.34 25.98
C GLU A 261 -15.48 5.75 25.55
N ARG A 262 -14.92 6.25 24.45
CA ARG A 262 -14.98 7.64 24.00
C ARG A 262 -14.45 8.65 25.02
N ASP A 263 -13.53 8.24 25.88
CA ASP A 263 -13.08 9.04 27.02
C ASP A 263 -11.84 9.91 26.74
N GLY A 264 -11.24 9.79 25.55
CA GLY A 264 -9.97 10.46 25.24
C GLY A 264 -8.78 9.50 25.16
N SER A 265 -8.89 8.32 25.76
CA SER A 265 -7.84 7.31 25.78
C SER A 265 -7.96 6.41 24.56
N VAL A 266 -6.84 5.88 24.09
CA VAL A 266 -6.84 4.94 22.97
C VAL A 266 -6.36 3.59 23.50
N GLU A 267 -7.11 2.56 23.15
CA GLU A 267 -6.81 1.18 23.52
C GLU A 267 -6.35 0.37 22.31
N ILE A 268 -5.46 -0.57 22.59
CA ILE A 268 -4.96 -1.55 21.65
C ILE A 268 -5.57 -2.90 22.06
N VAL A 269 -6.43 -3.45 21.21
CA VAL A 269 -7.00 -4.79 21.40
C VAL A 269 -6.23 -5.78 20.54
N THR A 270 -5.72 -6.83 21.15
CA THR A 270 -4.95 -7.87 20.46
C THR A 270 -5.72 -9.18 20.41
N GLY A 271 -5.61 -9.93 19.32
CA GLY A 271 -6.08 -11.31 19.15
C GLY A 271 -4.92 -12.25 18.80
N THR A 272 -4.99 -13.50 19.24
CA THR A 272 -4.04 -14.54 18.83
C THR A 272 -4.36 -15.05 17.42
N GLU A 273 -3.35 -15.32 16.59
CA GLU A 273 -3.52 -15.89 15.25
C GLU A 273 -3.58 -17.44 15.26
N ASN A 274 -3.58 -18.04 14.06
CA ASN A 274 -3.69 -19.48 13.81
C ASN A 274 -2.70 -20.32 14.65
N GLY A 275 -3.21 -21.37 15.27
CA GLY A 275 -2.50 -22.23 16.22
C GLY A 275 -2.61 -21.74 17.67
N GLY A 276 -2.91 -20.46 17.89
CA GLY A 276 -3.25 -19.88 19.18
C GLY A 276 -4.71 -20.15 19.59
N GLY A 277 -5.03 -19.95 20.87
CA GLY A 277 -6.42 -19.96 21.33
C GLY A 277 -7.24 -18.81 20.72
N PRO A 278 -8.54 -18.64 21.04
CA PRO A 278 -9.30 -17.46 20.64
C PRO A 278 -9.20 -16.35 21.70
N GLN A 279 -7.98 -16.05 22.15
CA GLN A 279 -7.77 -15.11 23.26
C GLN A 279 -7.69 -13.68 22.73
N LEU A 280 -8.42 -12.78 23.39
CA LEU A 280 -8.30 -11.34 23.23
C LEU A 280 -7.68 -10.73 24.48
N ARG A 281 -6.92 -9.63 24.36
CA ARG A 281 -6.39 -8.82 25.47
C ARG A 281 -6.45 -7.33 25.11
N ILE A 282 -6.50 -6.46 26.13
CA ILE A 282 -6.63 -5.01 25.95
C ILE A 282 -5.51 -4.29 26.67
N PHE A 283 -4.85 -3.41 25.94
CA PHE A 283 -3.74 -2.59 26.40
C PHE A 283 -4.08 -1.11 26.22
N ASN A 284 -3.47 -0.24 27.02
CA ASN A 284 -3.52 1.19 26.75
C ASN A 284 -2.54 1.59 25.64
N LYS A 285 -2.57 2.85 25.21
CA LYS A 285 -1.62 3.43 24.23
C LYS A 285 -0.14 3.25 24.56
N ASP A 286 0.24 3.06 25.84
CA ASP A 286 1.63 2.86 26.25
C ASP A 286 2.05 1.37 26.29
N GLY A 287 1.18 0.47 25.80
CA GLY A 287 1.39 -0.98 25.77
C GLY A 287 1.26 -1.67 27.13
N ASN A 288 0.63 -1.02 28.11
CA ASN A 288 0.38 -1.63 29.42
C ASN A 288 -0.95 -2.40 29.40
N LEU A 289 -0.96 -3.63 29.92
CA LEU A 289 -2.15 -4.46 30.00
C LEU A 289 -3.16 -3.85 30.99
N ILE A 290 -4.33 -3.45 30.48
CA ILE A 290 -5.41 -2.85 31.30
C ILE A 290 -6.60 -3.78 31.49
N HIS A 291 -6.77 -4.78 30.60
CA HIS A 291 -7.73 -5.86 30.79
C HIS A 291 -7.04 -7.20 30.50
N PRO A 292 -7.10 -8.20 31.40
CA PRO A 292 -6.43 -9.49 31.24
C PRO A 292 -6.95 -10.31 30.06
N GLY A 293 -8.06 -9.86 29.48
CA GLY A 293 -8.64 -10.43 28.29
C GLY A 293 -9.72 -11.46 28.58
N PHE A 294 -10.19 -12.10 27.52
CA PHE A 294 -11.20 -13.15 27.55
C PHE A 294 -11.03 -14.05 26.32
N PHE A 295 -11.73 -15.18 26.30
CA PHE A 295 -11.79 -16.05 25.14
C PHE A 295 -13.06 -15.78 24.34
N ALA A 296 -12.90 -15.37 23.08
CA ALA A 296 -14.03 -15.06 22.19
C ALA A 296 -14.77 -16.31 21.71
N TYR A 297 -14.14 -17.48 21.81
CA TYR A 297 -14.69 -18.77 21.40
C TYR A 297 -14.30 -19.86 22.42
N ASP A 298 -14.65 -21.11 22.14
CA ASP A 298 -14.29 -22.26 22.99
C ASP A 298 -12.77 -22.29 23.27
N THR A 299 -12.39 -22.50 24.53
CA THR A 299 -10.97 -22.45 24.94
C THR A 299 -10.12 -23.58 24.37
N ALA A 300 -10.73 -24.63 23.81
CA ALA A 300 -10.05 -25.67 23.06
C ALA A 300 -9.87 -25.33 21.56
N PHE A 301 -10.55 -24.30 21.04
CA PHE A 301 -10.36 -23.84 19.67
C PHE A 301 -8.94 -23.28 19.48
N ARG A 302 -8.31 -23.58 18.34
CA ARG A 302 -6.92 -23.20 18.05
C ARG A 302 -6.77 -22.40 16.75
N GLY A 303 -7.86 -21.84 16.24
CA GLY A 303 -7.84 -21.07 15.00
C GLY A 303 -7.46 -19.60 15.17
N GLY A 304 -7.22 -19.14 16.39
CA GLY A 304 -7.06 -17.71 16.67
C GLY A 304 -8.38 -16.94 16.68
N VAL A 305 -8.26 -15.62 16.66
CA VAL A 305 -9.38 -14.66 16.61
C VAL A 305 -8.95 -13.39 15.86
N ASN A 306 -9.70 -13.03 14.83
CA ASN A 306 -9.60 -11.75 14.14
C ASN A 306 -10.41 -10.71 14.92
N VAL A 307 -9.93 -9.47 15.00
CA VAL A 307 -10.53 -8.45 15.87
C VAL A 307 -10.70 -7.12 15.13
N ALA A 308 -11.82 -6.45 15.40
CA ALA A 308 -12.09 -5.07 15.02
C ALA A 308 -12.78 -4.33 16.17
N ILE A 309 -12.76 -3.00 16.12
CA ILE A 309 -13.38 -2.11 17.11
C ILE A 309 -14.28 -1.12 16.37
N GLY A 310 -15.46 -0.84 16.91
CA GLY A 310 -16.33 0.24 16.43
C GLY A 310 -17.68 0.30 17.14
N ASP A 311 -18.32 1.45 17.11
CA ASP A 311 -19.62 1.71 17.74
C ASP A 311 -20.74 1.16 16.86
N LEU A 312 -21.26 -0.02 17.23
CA LEU A 312 -22.29 -0.73 16.48
C LEU A 312 -23.71 -0.37 16.93
N ASN A 313 -23.87 0.44 17.97
CA ASN A 313 -25.17 0.69 18.58
C ASN A 313 -25.55 2.20 18.68
N GLY A 314 -24.61 3.09 18.38
CA GLY A 314 -24.76 4.55 18.37
C GLY A 314 -24.72 5.20 19.75
N ASP A 315 -24.30 4.49 20.80
CA ASP A 315 -24.19 5.03 22.17
C ASP A 315 -22.87 5.77 22.44
N GLY A 316 -21.95 5.72 21.47
CA GLY A 316 -20.65 6.34 21.50
C GLY A 316 -19.56 5.49 22.13
N THR A 317 -19.87 4.35 22.73
CA THR A 317 -18.85 3.38 23.16
C THR A 317 -18.58 2.39 22.03
N ASN A 318 -17.31 2.05 21.80
CA ASN A 318 -16.98 1.09 20.77
C ASN A 318 -17.10 -0.33 21.30
N GLU A 319 -17.69 -1.21 20.49
CA GLU A 319 -17.68 -2.64 20.73
C GLU A 319 -16.43 -3.33 20.17
N ILE A 320 -16.14 -4.51 20.73
CA ILE A 320 -15.12 -5.44 20.22
C ILE A 320 -15.82 -6.51 19.38
N ILE A 321 -15.44 -6.58 18.10
CA ILE A 321 -15.97 -7.53 17.13
C ILE A 321 -14.94 -8.63 16.95
N ALA A 322 -15.35 -9.89 17.11
CA ALA A 322 -14.46 -11.05 17.01
C ALA A 322 -14.90 -11.96 15.85
N GLY A 323 -14.01 -12.18 14.89
CA GLY A 323 -14.13 -13.20 13.85
C GLY A 323 -13.38 -14.48 14.22
N ALA A 324 -14.01 -15.65 14.09
CA ALA A 324 -13.30 -16.91 14.28
C ALA A 324 -12.28 -17.13 13.15
N GLY A 325 -11.04 -17.46 13.50
CA GLY A 325 -10.00 -17.76 12.52
C GLY A 325 -10.10 -19.16 11.91
N VAL A 326 -9.02 -19.62 11.29
CA VAL A 326 -8.99 -20.87 10.51
C VAL A 326 -9.34 -22.13 11.32
N GLY A 327 -10.05 -23.07 10.69
CA GLY A 327 -10.60 -24.25 11.36
C GLY A 327 -11.91 -23.97 12.10
N GLY A 328 -12.23 -22.69 12.36
CA GLY A 328 -13.54 -22.24 12.83
C GLY A 328 -14.51 -22.00 11.67
N GLY A 329 -15.80 -21.99 11.97
CA GLY A 329 -16.79 -21.46 11.02
C GLY A 329 -16.63 -19.94 10.82
N PRO A 330 -17.27 -19.34 9.81
CA PRO A 330 -17.27 -17.89 9.59
C PRO A 330 -18.15 -17.16 10.62
N HIS A 331 -17.95 -17.44 11.90
CA HIS A 331 -18.74 -16.93 13.01
C HIS A 331 -18.18 -15.57 13.45
N VAL A 332 -19.08 -14.61 13.64
CA VAL A 332 -18.79 -13.27 14.14
C VAL A 332 -19.53 -13.09 15.46
N ARG A 333 -18.86 -12.54 16.47
CA ARG A 333 -19.44 -12.25 17.79
C ARG A 333 -19.11 -10.82 18.20
N VAL A 334 -19.97 -10.22 19.02
CA VAL A 334 -19.79 -8.83 19.49
C VAL A 334 -19.73 -8.83 21.01
N PHE A 335 -18.76 -8.10 21.55
CA PHE A 335 -18.51 -7.96 22.97
C PHE A 335 -18.38 -6.49 23.34
N ASN A 336 -18.71 -6.15 24.59
CA ASN A 336 -18.26 -4.90 25.17
C ASN A 336 -16.77 -5.02 25.56
N LYS A 337 -16.18 -3.89 25.96
CA LYS A 337 -14.82 -3.79 26.50
C LYS A 337 -14.48 -4.74 27.67
N ASP A 338 -15.46 -5.10 28.49
CA ASP A 338 -15.27 -6.00 29.64
C ASP A 338 -15.34 -7.49 29.23
N GLY A 339 -15.49 -7.77 27.92
CA GLY A 339 -15.64 -9.11 27.37
C GLY A 339 -17.02 -9.72 27.57
N ARG A 340 -18.02 -8.92 27.96
CA ARG A 340 -19.41 -9.36 28.01
C ARG A 340 -19.98 -9.41 26.60
N VAL A 341 -20.58 -10.56 26.28
CA VAL A 341 -21.27 -10.77 25.00
C VAL A 341 -22.44 -9.79 24.85
N ILE A 342 -22.43 -9.00 23.78
CA ILE A 342 -23.53 -8.16 23.33
C ILE A 342 -24.36 -8.92 22.30
N ASN A 343 -23.71 -9.46 21.27
CA ASN A 343 -24.32 -10.35 20.29
C ASN A 343 -23.66 -11.75 20.37
N PRO A 344 -24.43 -12.83 20.65
CA PRO A 344 -23.88 -14.18 20.74
C PRO A 344 -23.29 -14.68 19.42
N GLY A 345 -23.69 -14.11 18.29
CA GLY A 345 -23.04 -14.21 17.01
C GLY A 345 -23.92 -14.71 15.87
N PHE A 346 -23.40 -14.56 14.66
CA PHE A 346 -23.99 -15.03 13.40
C PHE A 346 -22.91 -15.60 12.48
N PHE A 347 -23.32 -16.41 11.49
CA PHE A 347 -22.42 -16.89 10.45
C PHE A 347 -22.48 -15.97 9.24
N ALA A 348 -21.36 -15.31 8.91
CA ALA A 348 -21.27 -14.38 7.77
C ALA A 348 -21.31 -15.09 6.40
N TYR A 349 -20.89 -16.36 6.37
CA TYR A 349 -20.86 -17.23 5.18
C TYR A 349 -21.46 -18.60 5.50
N ASP A 350 -21.31 -19.58 4.60
CA ASP A 350 -21.79 -20.95 4.83
C ASP A 350 -21.30 -21.48 6.19
N PRO A 351 -22.19 -21.90 7.12
CA PRO A 351 -21.79 -22.43 8.42
C PRO A 351 -20.90 -23.68 8.34
N ALA A 352 -20.83 -24.37 7.21
CA ALA A 352 -19.93 -25.50 6.96
C ALA A 352 -18.53 -25.05 6.48
N PHE A 353 -18.36 -23.80 6.07
CA PHE A 353 -17.04 -23.24 5.72
C PHE A 353 -16.12 -23.24 6.95
N ARG A 354 -14.82 -23.52 6.75
CA ARG A 354 -13.84 -23.65 7.84
C ARG A 354 -12.61 -22.76 7.67
N GLY A 355 -12.66 -21.80 6.74
CA GLY A 355 -11.57 -20.85 6.56
C GLY A 355 -11.57 -19.70 7.57
N GLY A 356 -12.58 -19.62 8.45
CA GLY A 356 -12.76 -18.49 9.36
C GLY A 356 -13.34 -17.25 8.67
N VAL A 357 -13.29 -16.11 9.37
CA VAL A 357 -13.78 -14.82 8.89
C VAL A 357 -12.93 -13.68 9.43
N ASN A 358 -12.52 -12.79 8.53
CA ASN A 358 -11.88 -11.52 8.82
C ASN A 358 -12.96 -10.45 9.03
N VAL A 359 -12.73 -9.50 9.93
CA VAL A 359 -13.72 -8.51 10.36
C VAL A 359 -13.11 -7.11 10.36
N ALA A 360 -13.91 -6.12 9.95
CA ALA A 360 -13.63 -4.69 10.07
C ALA A 360 -14.94 -3.97 10.43
N VAL A 361 -14.85 -2.74 10.92
CA VAL A 361 -16.02 -1.92 11.28
C VAL A 361 -15.84 -0.50 10.76
N GLY A 362 -16.90 0.09 10.23
CA GLY A 362 -16.97 1.49 9.84
C GLY A 362 -18.39 1.88 9.44
N ASP A 363 -18.75 3.15 9.60
CA ASP A 363 -20.05 3.65 9.11
C ASP A 363 -20.00 3.80 7.58
N VAL A 364 -20.48 2.79 6.86
CA VAL A 364 -20.42 2.78 5.38
C VAL A 364 -21.67 3.39 4.74
N ASN A 365 -22.70 3.63 5.54
CA ASN A 365 -24.04 3.98 5.06
C ASN A 365 -24.49 5.40 5.49
N GLY A 366 -23.76 6.01 6.42
CA GLY A 366 -23.92 7.38 6.89
C GLY A 366 -25.00 7.56 7.94
N ASP A 367 -25.37 6.52 8.69
CA ASP A 367 -26.36 6.61 9.76
C ASP A 367 -25.75 6.92 11.14
N GLY A 368 -24.43 7.05 11.22
CA GLY A 368 -23.68 7.29 12.44
C GLY A 368 -23.46 6.04 13.28
N ILE A 369 -23.79 4.86 12.76
CA ILE A 369 -23.60 3.56 13.40
C ILE A 369 -22.62 2.74 12.54
N GLY A 370 -21.67 2.07 13.19
CA GLY A 370 -20.73 1.20 12.53
C GLY A 370 -21.41 -0.02 11.90
N ASP A 371 -21.03 -0.33 10.67
CA ASP A 371 -21.37 -1.56 9.97
C ASP A 371 -20.25 -2.59 10.11
N ILE A 372 -20.60 -3.88 10.28
CA ILE A 372 -19.64 -4.98 10.30
C ILE A 372 -19.35 -5.41 8.87
N ILE A 373 -18.11 -5.20 8.43
CA ILE A 373 -17.59 -5.69 7.16
C ILE A 373 -16.86 -7.00 7.41
N THR A 374 -17.11 -7.99 6.57
CA THR A 374 -16.49 -9.31 6.69
C THR A 374 -15.88 -9.77 5.38
N GLY A 375 -14.81 -10.54 5.48
CA GLY A 375 -14.19 -11.29 4.38
C GLY A 375 -13.95 -12.73 4.79
N PRO A 376 -14.22 -13.74 3.94
CA PRO A 376 -13.91 -15.11 4.29
C PRO A 376 -12.40 -15.33 4.21
N GLY A 377 -11.87 -16.14 5.13
CA GLY A 377 -10.47 -16.55 5.10
C GLY A 377 -10.17 -17.56 3.98
N ARG A 378 -9.03 -18.25 4.09
CA ARG A 378 -8.53 -19.19 3.08
C ARG A 378 -9.56 -20.28 2.73
N GLY A 379 -9.73 -20.51 1.43
CA GLY A 379 -10.68 -21.46 0.85
C GLY A 379 -12.01 -20.83 0.43
N GLY A 380 -12.30 -19.61 0.89
CA GLY A 380 -13.48 -18.83 0.49
C GLY A 380 -13.23 -18.01 -0.78
N ALA A 381 -14.27 -17.73 -1.54
CA ALA A 381 -14.20 -16.70 -2.58
C ALA A 381 -14.05 -15.32 -1.93
N PRO A 382 -13.33 -14.36 -2.54
CA PRO A 382 -13.09 -13.03 -1.98
C PRO A 382 -14.34 -12.13 -2.07
N GLU A 383 -15.48 -12.62 -1.59
CA GLU A 383 -16.73 -11.87 -1.45
C GLU A 383 -16.71 -11.13 -0.11
N MET A 384 -16.72 -9.81 -0.14
CA MET A 384 -16.95 -9.00 1.05
C MET A 384 -18.45 -8.90 1.32
N ARG A 385 -18.82 -8.89 2.60
CA ARG A 385 -20.21 -8.74 3.05
C ARG A 385 -20.31 -7.74 4.18
N ILE A 386 -21.34 -6.90 4.13
CA ILE A 386 -21.62 -5.86 5.12
C ILE A 386 -22.87 -6.25 5.90
N PHE A 387 -22.82 -6.13 7.22
CA PHE A 387 -23.86 -6.52 8.15
C PHE A 387 -24.10 -5.42 9.19
N ASP A 388 -25.33 -5.34 9.68
CA ASP A 388 -25.61 -4.61 10.92
C ASP A 388 -25.10 -5.38 12.16
N LYS A 389 -25.24 -4.78 13.34
CA LYS A 389 -24.86 -5.36 14.63
C LYS A 389 -25.56 -6.69 14.96
N ASP A 390 -26.72 -6.95 14.35
CA ASP A 390 -27.57 -8.12 14.61
C ASP A 390 -27.29 -9.26 13.60
N GLY A 391 -26.46 -9.00 12.58
CA GLY A 391 -26.10 -9.97 11.54
C GLY A 391 -27.03 -9.96 10.33
N HIS A 392 -27.84 -8.92 10.14
CA HIS A 392 -28.59 -8.72 8.90
C HIS A 392 -27.68 -8.13 7.84
N ARG A 393 -27.52 -8.86 6.72
CA ARG A 393 -26.67 -8.45 5.61
C ARG A 393 -27.31 -7.32 4.80
N SER A 394 -26.62 -6.20 4.66
CA SER A 394 -27.03 -5.07 3.81
C SER A 394 -26.48 -5.20 2.38
N LYS A 395 -25.21 -5.61 2.23
CA LYS A 395 -24.50 -5.64 0.94
C LYS A 395 -23.59 -6.86 0.79
N SER A 396 -23.30 -7.23 -0.46
CA SER A 396 -22.17 -8.11 -0.78
C SER A 396 -21.62 -7.86 -2.17
N PHE A 397 -20.31 -8.00 -2.33
CA PHE A 397 -19.59 -7.77 -3.59
C PHE A 397 -18.24 -8.49 -3.61
N MET A 398 -17.70 -8.72 -4.80
CA MET A 398 -16.42 -9.41 -4.97
C MET A 398 -15.26 -8.41 -4.92
N ALA A 399 -14.36 -8.57 -3.95
CA ALA A 399 -13.15 -7.75 -3.84
C ALA A 399 -12.13 -8.09 -4.93
N PHE A 400 -11.97 -9.39 -5.21
CA PHE A 400 -11.07 -9.93 -6.23
C PHE A 400 -11.80 -10.91 -7.15
N SER A 401 -11.06 -11.66 -7.97
CA SER A 401 -11.67 -12.63 -8.88
C SER A 401 -12.56 -13.63 -8.13
N ALA A 402 -13.79 -13.84 -8.60
CA ALA A 402 -14.70 -14.82 -8.01
C ALA A 402 -14.19 -16.28 -8.10
N SER A 403 -13.14 -16.55 -8.87
CA SER A 403 -12.44 -17.84 -8.92
C SER A 403 -11.32 -17.97 -7.89
N ASP A 404 -10.87 -16.87 -7.28
CA ASP A 404 -9.85 -16.89 -6.24
C ASP A 404 -10.39 -17.57 -4.97
N ARG A 405 -9.55 -18.32 -4.29
CA ARG A 405 -9.85 -19.06 -3.06
C ARG A 405 -8.85 -18.73 -1.94
N SER A 406 -8.04 -17.69 -2.11
CA SER A 406 -7.12 -17.19 -1.10
C SER A 406 -7.87 -16.57 0.09
N GLY A 407 -9.12 -16.12 -0.11
CA GLY A 407 -9.90 -15.34 0.85
C GLY A 407 -9.74 -13.84 0.61
N VAL A 408 -10.16 -13.03 1.56
CA VAL A 408 -9.91 -11.57 1.55
C VAL A 408 -9.81 -11.07 2.99
N GLU A 409 -8.72 -10.35 3.28
CA GLU A 409 -8.59 -9.51 4.47
C GLU A 409 -9.43 -8.25 4.26
N VAL A 410 -10.08 -7.77 5.31
CA VAL A 410 -10.98 -6.61 5.23
C VAL A 410 -10.53 -5.51 6.16
N LEU A 411 -10.75 -4.29 5.69
CA LEU A 411 -10.42 -3.05 6.37
C LEU A 411 -11.53 -2.03 6.12
N ALA A 412 -11.68 -1.05 7.01
CA ALA A 412 -12.55 0.09 6.79
C ALA A 412 -11.90 1.35 7.35
N THR A 413 -11.91 2.44 6.58
CA THR A 413 -11.40 3.74 7.02
C THR A 413 -12.03 4.84 6.17
N ASP A 414 -12.17 6.05 6.72
CA ASP A 414 -12.57 7.24 5.97
C ASP A 414 -11.38 7.69 5.11
N PHE A 415 -11.36 7.19 3.88
CA PHE A 415 -10.18 7.27 3.03
C PHE A 415 -10.11 8.61 2.29
N ASP A 416 -11.25 9.26 2.00
CA ASP A 416 -11.30 10.56 1.34
C ASP A 416 -11.78 11.73 2.21
N GLY A 417 -12.01 11.49 3.51
CA GLY A 417 -12.34 12.51 4.49
C GLY A 417 -13.78 13.02 4.38
N ASP A 418 -14.68 12.22 3.81
CA ASP A 418 -16.09 12.60 3.63
C ASP A 418 -16.98 12.24 4.83
N GLY A 419 -16.40 11.56 5.83
CA GLY A 419 -17.07 11.11 7.05
C GLY A 419 -17.73 9.74 6.93
N LEU A 420 -17.70 9.11 5.75
CA LEU A 420 -18.08 7.72 5.54
C LEU A 420 -16.83 6.84 5.49
N PHE A 421 -16.97 5.60 5.94
CA PHE A 421 -15.88 4.64 5.88
C PHE A 421 -15.96 3.86 4.57
N GLU A 422 -14.83 3.78 3.86
CA GLU A 422 -14.69 2.93 2.69
C GLU A 422 -14.40 1.48 3.10
N PRO A 423 -15.17 0.50 2.59
CA PRO A 423 -14.76 -0.88 2.65
C PRO A 423 -13.51 -1.12 1.79
N ILE A 424 -12.52 -1.79 2.38
CA ILE A 424 -11.25 -2.09 1.73
C ILE A 424 -11.01 -3.60 1.76
N GLY A 425 -10.71 -4.17 0.59
CA GLY A 425 -10.36 -5.58 0.43
C GLY A 425 -8.87 -5.75 0.17
N MET A 426 -8.21 -6.65 0.90
CA MET A 426 -6.78 -6.92 0.80
C MET A 426 -6.51 -8.40 0.49
N SER A 427 -5.50 -8.67 -0.33
CA SER A 427 -5.09 -10.04 -0.65
C SER A 427 -4.36 -10.70 0.53
N ASN A 428 -4.69 -11.95 0.85
CA ASN A 428 -4.09 -12.71 1.97
C ASN A 428 -2.61 -13.13 1.77
N ALA A 429 -1.89 -12.58 0.80
CA ALA A 429 -0.50 -12.93 0.52
C ALA A 429 0.33 -11.67 0.19
N PRO A 430 1.36 -11.35 0.99
CA PRO A 430 2.46 -10.52 0.55
C PRO A 430 3.14 -11.23 -0.63
N PHE A 431 3.44 -10.51 -1.71
CA PHE A 431 4.30 -11.06 -2.77
C PHE A 431 5.71 -11.28 -2.20
N GLY A 432 6.08 -12.53 -1.91
CA GLY A 432 7.47 -12.96 -1.77
C GLY A 432 7.79 -13.78 -0.51
N LEU A 433 7.76 -15.11 -0.67
CA LEU A 433 8.82 -16.01 -0.25
C LEU A 433 9.27 -16.84 -1.45
#